data_AF-A0A4R2F184-F1
#
_entry.id   AF-A0A4R2F184-F1
#
_cell.length_a   1.000
_cell.length_b   1.000
_cell.length_c   1.000
_cell.angle_alpha   90.00
_cell.angle_beta   90.00
_cell.angle_gamma   90.00
#
_symmetry.space_group_name_H-M   'P 1'
#
loop_
_entity.id
_entity.type
_entity.pdbx_description
1 polymer ?
#
loop_
_entity_poly.entity_id
_entity_poly.type
_entity_poly.pdbx_seq_one_letter_code
_entity_poly.pdbx_strand_id
1 'polypeptide(L)'
;MYHGGLQYQASTRLRMKLYEEQLIRTVVDRVCDVCGSSVMIEVNGQKYEEVGELKAQWGYGSKTDGTAYHLDLCEDCFRHAISSLWELRRSTIMFDKDQELPSEDFGIDKSRTL
;
A
#
# COMPACT_ATOMS: atom_id res chain seq x y z
N MET A 1 -38.95 -53.58 51.60
CA MET A 1 -37.95 -53.79 50.54
C MET A 1 -37.79 -52.48 49.80
N TYR A 2 -36.54 -52.04 49.71
CA TYR A 2 -36.09 -50.75 49.18
C TYR A 2 -36.51 -50.58 47.71
N HIS A 3 -36.61 -49.34 47.24
CA HIS A 3 -35.81 -48.82 46.13
C HIS A 3 -36.11 -47.34 45.95
N GLY A 4 -35.34 -46.50 46.65
CA GLY A 4 -35.28 -45.07 46.40
C GLY A 4 -34.52 -44.81 45.11
N GLY A 5 -35.16 -44.14 44.16
CA GLY A 5 -34.53 -43.60 42.97
C GLY A 5 -34.18 -42.13 43.20
N LEU A 6 -32.92 -41.83 43.49
CA LEU A 6 -32.37 -40.47 43.48
C LEU A 6 -32.33 -39.99 42.02
N GLN A 7 -33.19 -39.04 41.67
CA GLN A 7 -33.09 -38.33 40.40
C GLN A 7 -31.89 -37.39 40.47
N TYR A 8 -30.76 -37.82 39.88
CA TYR A 8 -29.62 -36.96 39.63
C TYR A 8 -29.99 -35.95 38.53
N GLN A 9 -30.22 -34.69 38.90
CA GLN A 9 -30.29 -33.60 37.94
C GLN A 9 -28.87 -33.24 37.53
N ALA A 10 -28.46 -33.65 36.32
CA ALA A 10 -27.23 -33.20 35.71
C ALA A 10 -27.34 -31.69 35.44
N SER A 11 -26.72 -30.88 36.30
CA SER A 11 -26.56 -29.45 36.08
C SER A 11 -25.59 -29.23 34.93
N THR A 12 -26.10 -29.06 33.72
CA THR A 12 -25.31 -28.69 32.56
C THR A 12 -24.71 -27.32 32.80
N ARG A 13 -23.41 -27.26 33.13
CA ARG A 13 -22.65 -26.01 33.26
C ARG A 13 -22.74 -25.25 31.93
N LEU A 14 -23.59 -24.24 31.86
CA LEU A 14 -23.58 -23.26 30.78
C LEU A 14 -22.19 -22.62 30.76
N ARG A 15 -21.42 -22.88 29.70
CA ARG A 15 -20.12 -22.23 29.50
C ARG A 15 -20.37 -20.75 29.21
N MET A 16 -20.25 -19.91 30.23
CA MET A 16 -20.22 -18.46 30.02
C MET A 16 -18.90 -18.10 29.33
N LYS A 17 -19.01 -17.44 28.17
CA LYS A 17 -17.89 -16.85 27.46
C LYS A 17 -17.90 -15.35 27.77
N LEU A 18 -16.75 -14.83 28.17
CA LEU A 18 -16.51 -13.40 28.35
C LEU A 18 -15.90 -12.87 27.05
N TYR A 19 -16.46 -11.80 26.53
CA TYR A 19 -15.96 -11.10 25.35
C TYR A 19 -15.66 -9.66 25.74
N GLU A 20 -14.59 -9.11 25.19
CA GLU A 20 -14.20 -7.71 25.32
C GLU A 20 -14.17 -7.10 23.92
N GLU A 21 -14.69 -5.88 23.79
CA GLU A 21 -14.64 -5.14 22.54
C GLU A 21 -13.35 -4.33 22.50
N GLN A 22 -12.57 -4.50 21.43
CA GLN A 22 -11.36 -3.73 21.21
C GLN A 22 -11.55 -2.73 20.08
N LEU A 23 -11.16 -1.47 20.30
CA LEU A 23 -11.08 -0.46 19.26
C LEU A 23 -9.85 -0.73 18.37
N ILE A 24 -10.09 -1.03 17.09
CA ILE A 24 -9.02 -1.14 16.10
C ILE A 24 -8.96 0.14 15.26
N ARG A 25 -7.75 0.68 15.08
CA ARG A 25 -7.52 1.76 14.12
C ARG A 25 -7.35 1.12 12.75
N THR A 26 -8.13 1.58 11.77
CA THR A 26 -8.04 1.13 10.38
C THR A 26 -7.77 2.33 9.49
N VAL A 27 -7.01 2.11 8.42
CA VAL A 27 -6.87 3.09 7.34
C VAL A 27 -8.17 3.06 6.54
N VAL A 28 -8.86 4.20 6.46
CA VAL A 28 -10.13 4.34 5.73
C VAL A 28 -9.93 5.00 4.36
N ASP A 29 -8.81 5.68 4.20
CA ASP A 29 -8.38 6.36 3.00
C ASP A 29 -6.86 6.56 3.00
N ARG A 30 -6.29 6.61 1.80
CA ARG A 30 -4.90 7.00 1.52
C ARG A 30 -4.98 8.14 0.51
N VAL A 31 -4.18 9.18 0.69
CA VAL A 31 -4.27 10.39 -0.15
C VAL A 31 -2.95 10.64 -0.87
N CYS A 32 -3.04 11.22 -2.05
CA CYS A 32 -1.89 11.62 -2.84
C CYS A 32 -1.18 12.80 -2.15
N ASP A 33 0.12 12.66 -1.90
CA ASP A 33 0.94 13.67 -1.23
C ASP A 33 1.16 14.94 -2.09
N VAL A 34 0.84 14.87 -3.39
CA VAL A 34 0.98 16.01 -4.31
C VAL A 34 -0.32 16.82 -4.42
N CYS A 35 -1.44 16.16 -4.74
CA CYS A 35 -2.70 16.85 -5.04
C CYS A 35 -3.77 16.71 -3.96
N GLY A 36 -3.56 15.83 -2.96
CA GLY A 36 -4.51 15.58 -1.87
C GLY A 36 -5.70 14.69 -2.24
N SER A 37 -5.85 14.29 -3.50
CA SER A 37 -6.91 13.35 -3.92
C SER A 37 -6.71 11.98 -3.30
N SER A 38 -7.80 11.28 -2.99
CA SER A 38 -7.76 9.87 -2.57
C SER A 38 -7.10 9.00 -3.65
N VAL A 39 -6.27 8.04 -3.23
CA VAL A 39 -5.74 6.96 -4.08
C VAL A 39 -6.54 5.66 -3.93
N MET A 40 -7.68 5.73 -3.22
CA MET A 40 -8.62 4.64 -3.05
C MET A 40 -9.79 4.85 -4.01
N ILE A 41 -9.86 4.07 -5.09
CA ILE A 41 -10.95 4.15 -6.07
C ILE A 41 -12.09 3.21 -5.69
N GLU A 42 -13.33 3.62 -5.92
CA GLU A 42 -14.50 2.77 -5.68
C GLU A 42 -15.06 2.23 -7.00
N VAL A 43 -15.12 0.90 -7.11
CA VAL A 43 -15.67 0.19 -8.28
C VAL A 43 -16.64 -0.87 -7.77
N ASN A 44 -17.90 -0.80 -8.22
CA ASN A 44 -18.97 -1.73 -7.83
C ASN A 44 -19.16 -1.84 -6.29
N GLY A 45 -19.02 -0.72 -5.56
CA GLY A 45 -19.15 -0.68 -4.10
C GLY A 45 -17.97 -1.28 -3.33
N GLN A 46 -16.88 -1.63 -4.03
CA GLN A 46 -15.63 -2.09 -3.43
C GLN A 46 -14.55 -1.04 -3.62
N LYS A 47 -13.75 -0.78 -2.59
CA LYS A 47 -12.59 0.11 -2.65
C LYS A 47 -11.35 -0.67 -3.07
N TYR A 48 -10.62 -0.12 -4.03
CA TYR A 48 -9.35 -0.63 -4.53
C TYR A 48 -8.27 0.43 -4.32
N GLU A 49 -7.08 -0.01 -3.95
CA GLU A 49 -5.93 0.87 -3.76
C GLU A 49 -5.17 0.99 -5.09
N GLU A 50 -5.19 2.20 -5.67
CA GLU A 50 -4.50 2.52 -6.93
C GLU A 50 -3.46 3.60 -6.66
N VAL A 51 -2.32 3.18 -6.11
CA VAL A 51 -1.27 4.05 -5.61
C VAL A 51 0.09 3.71 -6.21
N GLY A 52 0.78 4.75 -6.66
CA GLY A 52 2.21 4.70 -6.95
C GLY A 52 3.01 5.14 -5.72
N GLU A 53 4.07 4.42 -5.38
CA GLU A 53 4.97 4.79 -4.29
C GLU A 53 6.33 5.25 -4.83
N LEU A 54 6.78 6.44 -4.40
CA LEU A 54 8.17 6.86 -4.58
C LEU A 54 8.88 6.81 -3.23
N LYS A 55 9.74 5.82 -3.04
CA LYS A 55 10.42 5.58 -1.76
C LYS A 55 11.91 5.33 -1.92
N ALA A 56 12.67 5.83 -0.96
CA ALA A 56 14.10 5.58 -0.84
C ALA A 56 14.53 5.67 0.63
N GLN A 57 15.48 4.85 1.04
CA GLN A 57 16.18 5.00 2.31
C GLN A 57 17.68 4.99 2.02
N TRP A 58 18.33 6.10 2.33
CA TRP A 58 19.76 6.25 2.10
C TRP A 58 20.54 5.84 3.33
N GLY A 59 21.57 5.02 3.13
CA GLY A 59 22.50 4.61 4.17
C GLY A 59 23.89 5.22 4.00
N TYR A 60 24.84 4.60 4.69
CA TYR A 60 26.23 5.05 4.74
C TYR A 60 26.84 5.21 3.34
N GLY A 61 27.36 6.41 3.06
CA GLY A 61 27.95 6.79 1.76
C GLY A 61 27.07 7.70 0.89
N SER A 62 25.80 7.91 1.26
CA SER A 62 24.98 8.97 0.66
C SER A 62 25.32 10.35 1.24
N LYS A 63 25.13 11.41 0.44
CA LYS A 63 25.15 12.80 0.93
C LYS A 63 24.06 13.08 1.96
N THR A 64 23.00 12.28 1.94
CA THR A 64 21.83 12.35 2.83
C THR A 64 21.69 11.06 3.64
N ASP A 65 22.80 10.53 4.15
CA ASP A 65 22.81 9.35 5.02
C ASP A 65 21.77 9.46 6.15
N GLY A 66 21.05 8.36 6.40
CA GLY A 66 19.95 8.28 7.35
C GLY A 66 18.64 8.87 6.88
N THR A 67 18.59 9.53 5.71
CA THR A 67 17.35 10.14 5.20
C THR A 67 16.50 9.11 4.46
N ALA A 68 15.23 9.03 4.85
CA ALA A 68 14.21 8.26 4.14
C ALA A 68 13.19 9.19 3.49
N TYR A 69 12.73 8.81 2.31
CA TYR A 69 11.68 9.46 1.54
C TYR A 69 10.58 8.45 1.27
N HIS A 70 9.34 8.90 1.38
CA HIS A 70 8.15 8.14 1.01
C HIS A 70 7.12 9.14 0.50
N LEU A 71 6.60 8.92 -0.71
CA LEU A 71 5.47 9.64 -1.27
C LEU A 71 4.44 8.66 -1.83
N ASP A 72 3.18 8.96 -1.56
CA ASP A 72 1.99 8.31 -2.10
C ASP A 72 1.45 9.15 -3.25
N LEU A 73 1.29 8.54 -4.41
CA LEU A 73 0.94 9.24 -5.63
C LEU A 73 -0.29 8.61 -6.26
N CYS A 74 -1.28 9.43 -6.60
CA CYS A 74 -2.32 9.00 -7.53
C CYS A 74 -1.71 8.77 -8.93
N GLU A 75 -2.42 8.04 -9.78
CA GLU A 75 -1.97 7.70 -11.13
C GLU A 75 -1.47 8.91 -11.94
N ASP A 76 -2.22 10.03 -11.90
CA ASP A 76 -1.83 11.25 -12.62
C ASP A 76 -0.52 11.83 -12.09
N CYS A 77 -0.37 11.96 -10.77
CA CYS A 77 0.84 12.52 -10.17
C CYS A 77 2.04 11.58 -10.37
N PHE A 78 1.82 10.26 -10.35
CA PHE A 78 2.83 9.28 -10.69
C PHE A 78 3.30 9.42 -12.15
N ARG A 79 2.37 9.60 -13.09
CA ARG A 79 2.70 9.83 -14.51
C ARG A 79 3.53 11.11 -14.71
N HIS A 80 3.23 12.18 -13.97
CA HIS A 80 4.05 13.40 -13.99
C HIS A 80 5.46 13.17 -13.43
N ALA A 81 5.61 12.35 -12.39
CA ALA A 81 6.92 11.97 -11.86
C ALA A 81 7.75 11.19 -12.90
N ILE A 82 7.13 10.21 -13.58
CA ILE A 82 7.78 9.47 -14.68
C ILE A 82 8.20 10.40 -15.81
N SER A 83 7.31 11.31 -16.25
CA SER A 83 7.64 12.29 -17.28
C SER A 83 8.82 13.18 -16.87
N SER A 84 8.85 13.65 -15.62
CA SER A 84 9.96 14.47 -15.12
C SER A 84 11.31 13.73 -15.14
N LEU A 85 11.31 12.44 -14.77
CA LEU A 85 12.51 11.59 -14.81
C LEU A 85 12.94 11.26 -16.24
N TRP A 86 11.97 11.03 -17.12
CA TRP A 86 12.16 10.83 -18.55
C TRP A 86 12.88 12.06 -19.14
N GLU A 87 12.43 13.27 -18.80
CA GLU A 87 13.02 14.51 -19.30
C GLU A 87 14.41 14.78 -18.74
N LEU A 88 14.62 14.46 -17.47
CA LEU A 88 15.95 14.50 -16.87
C LEU A 88 16.91 13.55 -17.61
N ARG A 89 16.47 12.32 -17.94
CA ARG A 89 17.29 11.37 -18.70
C ARG A 89 17.58 11.89 -20.11
N ARG A 90 16.55 12.34 -20.85
CA ARG A 90 16.69 12.90 -22.21
C ARG A 90 17.71 14.03 -22.23
N SER A 91 17.58 15.00 -21.32
CA SER A 91 18.48 16.15 -21.25
C SER A 91 19.91 15.77 -20.85
N THR A 92 20.09 14.77 -19.99
CA THR A 92 21.42 14.30 -19.56
C THR A 92 22.22 13.68 -20.69
N ILE A 93 21.56 12.97 -21.62
CA ILE A 93 22.24 12.21 -22.69
C ILE A 93 22.14 12.85 -24.07
N MET A 94 21.48 14.01 -24.20
CA MET A 94 21.16 14.62 -25.50
C MET A 94 22.39 14.88 -26.40
N PHE A 95 23.58 15.02 -25.81
CA PHE A 95 24.84 15.26 -26.53
C PHE A 95 25.75 14.02 -26.62
N ASP A 96 25.32 12.90 -26.04
CA ASP A 96 26.07 11.65 -26.06
C ASP A 96 25.61 10.80 -27.26
N LYS A 97 26.49 10.66 -28.26
CA LYS A 97 26.19 9.95 -29.51
C LYS A 97 26.14 8.43 -29.33
N ASP A 98 26.67 7.93 -28.21
CA ASP A 98 26.74 6.50 -27.91
C ASP A 98 25.58 6.05 -27.02
N GLN A 99 24.65 6.95 -26.67
CA GLN A 99 23.50 6.67 -25.82
C GLN A 99 22.18 6.87 -26.59
N GLU A 100 21.28 5.90 -26.47
CA GLU A 100 19.94 6.00 -27.03
C GLU A 100 19.00 6.81 -26.13
N LEU A 101 18.12 7.61 -26.75
CA LEU A 101 17.08 8.35 -26.05
C LEU A 101 16.11 7.40 -25.33
N PRO A 102 15.57 7.78 -24.14
CA PRO A 102 14.57 6.97 -23.48
C PRO A 102 13.34 6.78 -24.38
N SER A 103 12.84 5.55 -24.48
CA SER A 103 11.64 5.23 -25.25
C SER A 103 10.35 5.63 -24.54
N GLU A 104 9.20 5.43 -25.19
CA GLU A 104 7.87 5.63 -24.57
C GLU A 104 7.62 4.67 -23.40
N ASP A 105 8.35 3.55 -23.34
CA ASP A 105 8.21 2.52 -22.29
C ASP A 105 9.05 2.81 -21.04
N PHE A 106 9.61 4.01 -20.89
CA PHE A 106 10.45 4.37 -19.76
C PHE A 106 9.71 4.18 -18.42
N GLY A 107 10.28 3.34 -17.56
CA GLY A 107 9.67 3.01 -16.26
C GLY A 107 8.58 1.96 -16.31
N ILE A 108 8.21 1.44 -17.50
CA ILE A 108 7.25 0.33 -17.63
C ILE A 108 7.96 -1.01 -17.38
N ASP A 109 7.50 -1.76 -16.38
CA ASP A 109 7.93 -3.14 -16.15
C ASP A 109 7.10 -4.12 -17.00
N LYS A 110 7.60 -4.41 -18.21
CA LYS A 110 6.96 -5.31 -19.17
C LYS A 110 6.69 -6.72 -18.63
N SER A 111 7.37 -7.15 -17.56
CA SER A 111 7.12 -8.47 -16.95
C SER A 111 5.87 -8.49 -16.06
N ARG A 112 5.37 -7.31 -15.69
CA ARG A 112 4.23 -7.11 -14.79
C ARG A 112 3.07 -6.35 -15.43
N THR A 113 3.23 -5.91 -16.66
CA THR A 113 2.17 -5.31 -17.49
C THR A 113 1.44 -6.41 -18.26
N LEU A 114 0.10 -6.38 -18.23
CA LEU A 114 -0.78 -7.31 -18.95
C LEU A 114 -0.79 -7.09 -20.46
#